data_AF-A0A3E0N262-F1
#
_entry.id   AF-A0A3E0N262-F1
#
_cell.length_a   1.000
_cell.length_b   1.000
_cell.length_c   1.000
_cell.angle_alpha   90.00
_cell.angle_beta   90.00
_cell.angle_gamma   90.00
#
_symmetry.space_group_name_H-M   'P 1'
#
loop_
_entity.id
_entity.type
_entity.pdbx_description
1 polymer ?
#
loop_
_entity_poly.entity_id
_entity_poly.type
_entity_poly.pdbx_seq_one_letter_code
_entity_poly.pdbx_strand_id
1 'polypeptide(L)' 'MMQRPDPMIASKPGAEDVQAMTARTLWLEELFFLDGRDQISHPQHGLFTGLAVKYQNLESTDGI' A
#
# COMPACT_ATOMS: atom_id res chain seq x y z
N MET A 1 -2.94 2.45 10.84
CA MET A 1 -2.20 1.36 11.53
C MET A 1 -2.95 0.08 11.23
N MET A 2 -2.35 -0.74 10.37
CA MET A 2 -2.94 -1.92 9.76
C MET A 2 -1.86 -3.00 9.53
N GLN A 3 -2.23 -4.27 9.74
CA GLN A 3 -1.46 -5.40 9.23
C GLN A 3 -1.60 -5.50 7.71
N ARG A 4 -0.56 -5.94 7.00
CA ARG A 4 -0.63 -6.15 5.55
C ARG A 4 -1.81 -7.08 5.23
N PRO A 5 -2.82 -6.64 4.46
CA PRO A 5 -4.00 -7.45 4.19
C PRO A 5 -3.66 -8.69 3.35
N ASP A 6 -4.55 -9.68 3.37
CA ASP A 6 -4.47 -10.93 2.60
C ASP A 6 -5.86 -11.23 2.00
N PRO A 7 -6.00 -11.63 0.71
CA PRO A 7 -4.97 -11.80 -0.32
C PRO A 7 -4.44 -10.48 -0.88
N MET A 8 -3.12 -10.40 -1.07
CA MET A 8 -2.48 -9.31 -1.84
C MET A 8 -1.97 -9.77 -3.22
N ILE A 9 -1.81 -11.07 -3.39
CA ILE A 9 -1.36 -11.69 -4.63
C ILE A 9 -2.58 -12.01 -5.47
N ALA A 10 -2.64 -11.45 -6.68
CA ALA A 10 -3.70 -11.75 -7.63
C ALA A 10 -3.58 -13.22 -8.08
N SER A 11 -4.68 -13.94 -8.05
CA SER A 11 -4.82 -15.27 -8.64
C SER A 11 -5.72 -15.27 -9.88
N LYS A 12 -6.46 -14.18 -10.11
CA LYS A 12 -7.36 -13.96 -11.25
C LYS A 12 -7.07 -12.64 -11.97
N PRO A 13 -7.64 -12.41 -13.17
CA PRO A 13 -7.62 -11.08 -13.79
C PRO A 13 -8.14 -10.01 -12.83
N GLY A 14 -7.59 -8.80 -12.88
CA GLY A 14 -7.86 -7.78 -11.87
C GLY A 14 -9.32 -7.37 -11.71
N ALA A 15 -10.09 -7.37 -12.80
CA ALA A 15 -11.52 -7.08 -12.76
C ALA A 15 -12.34 -8.17 -12.04
N GLU A 16 -11.76 -9.36 -11.87
CA GLU A 16 -12.37 -10.52 -11.23
C GLU A 16 -11.79 -10.80 -9.83
N ASP A 17 -10.56 -10.33 -9.56
CA ASP A 17 -9.88 -10.47 -8.27
C ASP A 17 -10.10 -9.24 -7.36
N VAL A 18 -11.37 -8.90 -7.16
CA VAL A 18 -11.76 -7.68 -6.43
C VAL A 18 -11.15 -7.66 -5.02
N GLN A 19 -11.11 -8.81 -4.33
CA GLN A 19 -10.52 -8.90 -2.99
C GLN A 19 -9.02 -8.53 -2.99
N ALA A 20 -8.23 -9.14 -3.88
CA ALA A 20 -6.80 -8.83 -3.93
C ALA A 20 -6.50 -7.43 -4.47
N MET A 21 -7.38 -6.87 -5.30
CA MET A 21 -7.24 -5.48 -5.77
C MET A 21 -7.58 -4.48 -4.66
N THR A 22 -8.67 -4.69 -3.93
CA THR A 22 -9.05 -3.85 -2.79
C THR A 22 -7.99 -3.89 -1.69
N ALA A 23 -7.49 -5.07 -1.34
CA ALA A 23 -6.42 -5.22 -0.36
C ALA A 23 -5.16 -4.40 -0.75
N ARG A 24 -4.78 -4.45 -2.04
CA ARG A 24 -3.64 -3.68 -2.56
C ARG A 24 -3.82 -2.19 -2.46
N THR A 25 -5.01 -1.69 -2.77
CA THR A 25 -5.32 -0.26 -2.64
C THR A 25 -5.23 0.19 -1.18
N LEU A 26 -5.86 -0.54 -0.26
CA LEU A 26 -5.82 -0.22 1.18
C LEU A 26 -4.39 -0.21 1.71
N TRP A 27 -3.58 -1.21 1.32
CA TRP A 27 -2.18 -1.25 1.73
C TRP A 27 -1.36 -0.09 1.17
N LEU A 28 -1.57 0.28 -0.11
CA LEU A 28 -0.88 1.42 -0.71
C LEU A 28 -1.26 2.75 -0.06
N GLU A 29 -2.51 2.92 0.38
CA GLU A 29 -2.97 4.08 1.14
C GLU A 29 -2.27 4.15 2.51
N GLU A 30 -2.22 3.06 3.26
CA GLU A 30 -1.48 3.02 4.53
C GLU A 30 0.02 3.34 4.34
N LEU A 31 0.65 2.78 3.29
CA LEU A 31 2.04 3.09 2.97
C LEU A 31 2.25 4.56 2.56
N PHE A 32 1.27 5.18 1.91
CA PHE A 32 1.32 6.58 1.51
C PHE A 32 1.38 7.52 2.72
N PHE A 33 0.54 7.26 3.73
CA PHE A 33 0.57 7.99 5.00
C PHE A 33 1.80 7.66 5.84
N LEU A 34 2.21 6.38 5.88
CA LEU A 34 3.43 5.97 6.59
C LEU A 34 4.68 6.65 6.04
N ASP A 35 4.80 6.77 4.72
CA ASP A 35 5.92 7.45 4.05
C ASP A 35 5.80 8.98 4.12
N GLY A 36 4.70 9.52 4.65
CA GLY A 36 4.45 10.96 4.77
C GLY A 36 4.19 11.65 3.44
N ARG A 37 3.79 10.92 2.39
CA ARG A 37 3.56 11.48 1.05
C ARG A 37 2.30 12.34 0.96
N ASP A 38 1.46 12.30 1.98
CA ASP A 38 0.37 13.23 2.22
C ASP A 38 0.88 14.65 2.53
N GLN A 39 2.09 14.78 3.06
CA GLN A 39 2.69 16.07 3.39
C GLN A 39 3.25 16.76 2.15
N ILE A 40 2.91 18.03 1.96
CA ILE A 40 3.36 18.87 0.83
C ILE A 40 4.90 18.97 0.75
N SER A 41 5.57 18.88 1.91
CA SER A 41 7.03 18.92 2.02
C SER A 41 7.72 17.65 1.51
N HIS A 42 7.00 16.54 1.33
CA HIS A 42 7.60 15.29 0.90
C HIS A 42 8.02 15.38 -0.58
N PRO A 43 9.26 14.98 -0.96
CA PRO A 43 9.74 15.08 -2.34
C PRO A 43 8.89 14.33 -3.38
N GLN A 44 8.14 13.32 -2.93
CA GLN A 44 7.20 12.53 -3.75
C GLN A 44 5.74 12.76 -3.33
N HIS A 45 5.40 13.98 -2.88
CA HIS A 45 4.05 14.34 -2.47
C HIS A 45 3.00 13.94 -3.53
N GLY A 46 1.93 13.29 -3.09
CA GLY A 46 0.81 12.86 -3.95
C GLY A 46 1.09 11.64 -4.83
N LEU A 47 2.30 11.08 -4.81
CA LEU A 47 2.67 9.93 -5.65
C LEU A 47 2.61 8.61 -4.87
N PHE A 48 1.93 7.62 -5.41
CA PHE A 48 1.96 6.24 -4.89
C PHE A 48 3.09 5.39 -5.50
N THR A 49 3.73 5.91 -6.56
CA THR A 49 4.76 5.19 -7.33
C THR A 49 5.92 4.72 -6.45
N GLY A 50 6.29 3.45 -6.59
CA GLY A 50 7.44 2.86 -5.90
C GLY A 50 7.21 2.44 -4.45
N LEU A 51 6.07 2.77 -3.83
CA LEU A 51 5.76 2.40 -2.44
C LEU A 51 5.81 0.88 -2.22
N ALA A 52 5.17 0.10 -3.09
CA ALA A 52 5.12 -1.36 -2.98
C ALA A 52 6.52 -2.00 -3.02
N VAL A 53 7.46 -1.44 -3.80
CA VAL A 53 8.83 -1.94 -3.90
C VAL A 53 9.64 -1.51 -2.67
N LYS A 54 9.51 -0.24 -2.25
CA LYS A 54 10.21 0.31 -1.08
C LYS A 54 9.90 -0.47 0.20
N TYR A 55 8.64 -0.86 0.38
CA TYR A 55 8.13 -1.53 1.59
C TYR A 55 7.80 -3.02 1.38
N GLN A 56 8.43 -3.68 0.41
CA GLN A 56 8.10 -5.08 0.06
C GLN A 56 8.22 -6.09 1.23
N ASN A 57 9.09 -5.80 2.20
CA ASN A 57 9.36 -6.62 3.38
C ASN A 57 8.63 -6.13 4.64
N LEU A 58 7.78 -5.10 4.52
CA LEU A 58 6.99 -4.59 5.63
C LEU A 58 5.70 -5.38 5.75
N GLU A 59 5.46 -5.98 6.92
CA GLU A 59 4.28 -6.80 7.18
C GLU A 59 3.19 -6.06 8.00
N SER A 60 3.52 -4.90 8.59
CA SER A 60 2.57 -4.10 9.36
C SER A 60 2.97 -2.62 9.40
N THR A 61 1.99 -1.72 9.47
CA THR A 61 2.18 -0.30 9.81
C THR A 61 1.86 0.01 11.28
N ASP A 62 1.57 -1.01 12.09
CA ASP A 62 1.31 -0.85 13.53
C ASP A 62 2.60 -0.51 14.28
N GLY A 63 2.62 0.61 15.02
CA GLY A 63 3.65 0.91 16.00
C GLY A 63 5.02 1.34 15.45
N ILE A 64 5.07 1.91 14.23
CA ILE A 64 6.24 2.68 13.75
C ILE A 64 6.24 4.08 14.39
#